data_AF-A0A7V4UM87-F1
#
_entry.id   AF-A0A7V4UM87-F1
#
_cell.length_a   1.000
_cell.length_b   1.000
_cell.length_c   1.000
_cell.angle_alpha   90.00
_cell.angle_beta   90.00
_cell.angle_gamma   90.00
#
_symmetry.space_group_name_H-M   'P 1'
#
loop_
_entity.id
_entity.type
_entity.pdbx_description
1 polymer ?
#
loop_
_entity_poly.entity_id
_entity_poly.type
_entity_poly.pdbx_seq_one_letter_code
_entity_poly.pdbx_strand_id
1 'polypeptide(L)'
;MEILNFPFMQHALVAILFAGVAFPIIGVFILYLNLIPLRFAMMHIALLGGAIGLYLKVDPLLLGLLCCLFSSMALGPLSEKMKLGVGI
;
A
#
# COMPACT_ATOMS: atom_id res chain seq x y z
N MET A 1 25.24 -22.66 -9.82
CA MET A 1 24.50 -22.72 -8.56
C MET A 1 25.17 -21.81 -7.52
N GLU A 2 25.30 -20.51 -7.83
CA GLU A 2 25.95 -19.52 -6.94
C GLU A 2 25.07 -18.27 -6.71
N ILE A 3 24.05 -18.04 -7.53
CA ILE A 3 23.06 -16.96 -7.36
C ILE A 3 22.24 -17.10 -6.05
N LEU A 4 22.08 -18.32 -5.52
CA LEU A 4 21.27 -18.58 -4.33
C LEU A 4 22.00 -18.26 -3.00
N ASN A 5 23.31 -17.98 -3.03
CA ASN A 5 24.10 -17.68 -1.83
C ASN A 5 24.21 -16.17 -1.53
N PHE A 6 23.64 -15.31 -2.38
CA PHE A 6 23.57 -13.89 -2.07
C PHE A 6 22.50 -13.64 -1.01
N PRO A 7 22.83 -12.97 0.12
CA PRO A 7 21.87 -12.67 1.19
C PRO A 7 20.68 -11.85 0.68
N PHE A 8 20.88 -11.06 -0.38
CA PHE A 8 19.82 -10.33 -1.08
C PHE A 8 18.72 -11.25 -1.63
N MET A 9 19.09 -12.38 -2.24
CA MET A 9 18.14 -13.31 -2.84
C MET A 9 17.26 -13.99 -1.78
N GLN A 10 17.83 -14.30 -0.62
CA GLN A 10 17.08 -14.87 0.50
C GLN A 10 16.04 -13.87 1.04
N HIS A 11 16.44 -12.60 1.21
CA HIS A 11 15.53 -11.55 1.66
C HIS A 11 14.43 -11.28 0.61
N ALA A 12 14.77 -11.25 -0.68
CA ALA A 12 13.81 -11.08 -1.76
C ALA A 12 12.80 -12.23 -1.84
N LEU A 13 13.25 -13.48 -1.64
CA LEU A 13 12.38 -14.65 -1.63
C LEU A 13 11.37 -14.59 -0.46
N VAL A 14 11.83 -14.24 0.74
CA VAL A 14 10.95 -14.05 1.91
C VAL A 14 9.99 -12.89 1.67
N ALA A 15 10.47 -11.77 1.15
CA ALA A 15 9.65 -10.60 0.87
C ALA A 15 8.56 -10.90 -0.17
N ILE A 16 8.87 -11.61 -1.26
CA ILE A 16 7.90 -12.00 -2.29
C ILE A 16 6.88 -12.99 -1.77
N LEU A 17 7.28 -13.95 -0.93
CA LEU A 17 6.32 -14.88 -0.29
C LEU A 17 5.33 -14.14 0.60
N PHE A 18 5.82 -13.23 1.45
CA PHE A 18 4.95 -12.41 2.31
C PHE A 18 4.09 -11.44 1.50
N ALA A 19 4.66 -10.73 0.53
CA ALA A 19 3.92 -9.79 -0.32
C ALA A 19 2.87 -10.50 -1.18
N GLY A 20 3.20 -11.68 -1.72
CA GLY A 20 2.31 -12.48 -2.55
C GLY A 20 1.11 -13.04 -1.80
N VAL A 21 1.21 -13.24 -0.48
CA VAL A 21 0.08 -13.65 0.36
C VAL A 21 -0.70 -12.42 0.86
N ALA A 22 0.00 -11.37 1.32
CA ALA A 22 -0.65 -10.18 1.87
C ALA A 22 -1.47 -9.41 0.82
N PHE A 23 -0.93 -9.24 -0.40
CA PHE A 23 -1.57 -8.46 -1.46
C PHE A 23 -2.95 -8.96 -1.91
N PRO A 24 -3.15 -10.27 -2.21
CA PRO A 24 -4.46 -10.79 -2.56
C PRO A 24 -5.44 -10.77 -1.38
N ILE A 25 -4.99 -11.01 -0.15
CA ILE A 25 -5.87 -10.96 1.03
C ILE A 25 -6.50 -9.56 1.17
N ILE A 26 -5.67 -8.52 1.08
CA ILE A 26 -6.12 -7.12 1.13
C ILE A 26 -6.98 -6.79 -0.10
N GLY A 27 -6.59 -7.28 -1.28
CA GLY A 27 -7.34 -7.09 -2.52
C GLY A 27 -8.77 -7.63 -2.46
N VAL A 28 -8.96 -8.85 -1.93
CA VAL A 28 -10.28 -9.47 -1.75
C VAL A 28 -11.12 -8.66 -0.77
N PHE A 29 -10.53 -8.17 0.33
CA PHE A 29 -11.24 -7.32 1.28
C PHE A 29 -11.71 -6.00 0.63
N ILE A 30 -10.85 -5.33 -0.12
CA ILE A 30 -11.20 -4.09 -0.82
C ILE A 30 -12.30 -4.31 -1.86
N LEU A 31 -12.26 -5.44 -2.59
CA LEU A 31 -13.31 -5.86 -3.53
C LEU A 31 -14.65 -6.06 -2.80
N TYR A 32 -14.64 -6.72 -1.64
CA TYR A 32 -15.84 -6.97 -0.86
C TYR A 32 -16.51 -5.68 -0.37
N LEU A 33 -15.74 -4.66 0.04
CA LEU A 33 -16.28 -3.37 0.45
C LEU A 33 -16.57 -2.41 -0.72
N ASN A 34 -16.40 -2.84 -1.98
CA ASN A 34 -16.53 -1.99 -3.18
C ASN A 34 -15.64 -0.73 -3.15
N LEU A 35 -14.51 -0.76 -2.43
CA LEU A 35 -13.58 0.37 -2.29
C LEU A 35 -12.47 0.34 -3.35
N ILE A 36 -12.79 -0.11 -4.58
CA ILE A 36 -11.82 -0.21 -5.68
C ILE A 36 -11.07 1.12 -5.94
N PRO A 37 -11.72 2.31 -5.92
CA PRO A 37 -11.02 3.58 -6.12
C PRO A 37 -9.98 3.88 -5.03
N LEU A 38 -10.22 3.43 -3.79
CA LEU A 38 -9.36 3.67 -2.64
C LEU A 38 -7.97 3.04 -2.84
N ARG A 39 -7.92 1.85 -3.44
CA ARG A 39 -6.65 1.14 -3.69
C ARG A 39 -5.75 1.90 -4.67
N PHE A 40 -6.34 2.50 -5.71
CA PHE A 40 -5.61 3.22 -6.74
C PHE A 40 -5.09 4.56 -6.21
N ALA A 41 -5.92 5.25 -5.40
CA ALA A 41 -5.51 6.45 -4.69
C ALA A 41 -4.34 6.15 -3.75
N MET A 42 -4.43 5.10 -2.93
CA MET A 42 -3.36 4.71 -2.00
C MET A 42 -2.04 4.42 -2.69
N MET A 43 -2.05 3.81 -3.88
CA MET A 43 -0.82 3.55 -4.63
C MET A 43 -0.13 4.85 -5.10
N HIS A 44 -0.91 5.86 -5.51
CA HIS A 44 -0.37 7.18 -5.88
C HIS A 44 0.16 7.95 -4.66
N ILE A 45 -0.55 7.86 -3.53
CA ILE A 45 -0.16 8.52 -2.28
C ILE A 45 1.14 7.92 -1.75
N ALA A 46 1.30 6.59 -1.83
CA ALA A 46 2.55 5.92 -1.47
C ALA A 46 3.72 6.39 -2.35
N LEU A 47 3.50 6.49 -3.67
CA LEU A 47 4.50 6.97 -4.62
C LEU A 47 4.87 8.44 -4.33
N LEU A 48 3.87 9.29 -4.12
CA LEU A 48 4.05 10.72 -3.84
C LEU A 48 4.77 10.93 -2.50
N GLY A 49 4.38 10.21 -1.46
CA GLY A 49 5.05 10.26 -0.15
C GLY A 49 6.51 9.78 -0.22
N GLY A 50 6.77 8.72 -1.01
CA GLY A 50 8.14 8.26 -1.27
C GLY A 50 8.99 9.27 -2.04
N ALA A 51 8.40 9.94 -3.04
CA ALA A 51 9.07 11.00 -3.81
C ALA A 51 9.41 12.22 -2.93
N ILE A 52 8.50 12.63 -2.06
CA ILE A 52 8.77 13.69 -1.06
C ILE A 52 9.87 13.24 -0.09
N GLY A 53 9.90 11.96 0.28
CA GLY A 53 10.92 11.40 1.18
C GLY A 53 12.32 11.48 0.59
N LEU A 54 12.44 11.07 -0.68
CA LEU A 54 13.67 11.21 -1.45
C LEU A 54 14.12 12.67 -1.57
N TYR A 55 13.18 13.60 -1.81
CA TYR A 55 13.50 15.03 -1.89
C TYR A 55 14.03 15.60 -0.57
N LEU A 56 13.46 15.17 0.56
CA LEU A 56 13.86 15.61 1.90
C LEU A 56 15.12 14.89 2.44
N LYS A 57 15.71 13.95 1.67
CA LYS A 57 16.79 13.04 2.11
C LYS A 57 16.43 12.23 3.37
N VAL A 58 15.15 11.99 3.58
CA VAL A 58 14.63 11.13 4.65
C VAL A 58 14.31 9.76 4.07
N ASP A 59 14.33 8.71 4.89
CA ASP A 59 13.95 7.36 4.47
C ASP A 59 12.60 7.36 3.72
N PRO A 60 12.61 7.05 2.40
CA PRO A 60 11.41 7.18 1.56
C PRO A 60 10.32 6.19 1.95
N LEU A 61 10.70 5.06 2.54
CA LEU A 61 9.76 4.08 3.09
C LEU A 61 8.96 4.66 4.26
N LEU A 62 9.63 5.35 5.19
CA LEU A 62 8.97 5.95 6.35
C LEU A 62 8.03 7.06 5.94
N LEU A 63 8.48 7.95 5.04
CA LEU A 63 7.64 9.07 4.61
C LEU A 63 6.46 8.60 3.74
N GLY A 64 6.67 7.60 2.88
CA GLY A 64 5.60 6.95 2.12
C GLY A 64 4.55 6.33 3.03
N LEU A 65 4.98 5.62 4.07
CA LEU A 65 4.08 5.01 5.06
C LEU A 65 3.28 6.07 5.84
N LEU A 66 3.95 7.15 6.29
CA LEU A 66 3.30 8.26 7.00
C LEU A 66 2.25 8.95 6.14
N CYS A 67 2.55 9.17 4.86
CA CYS A 67 1.62 9.76 3.90
C CYS A 67 0.40 8.86 3.69
N CYS A 68 0.61 7.54 3.56
CA CYS A 68 -0.49 6.57 3.48
C CYS A 68 -1.34 6.54 4.76
N LEU A 69 -0.72 6.61 5.94
CA LEU A 69 -1.42 6.67 7.22
C LEU A 69 -2.28 7.94 7.31
N PHE A 70 -1.70 9.09 6.99
CA PHE A 70 -2.42 10.37 7.00
C PHE A 70 -3.61 10.35 6.04
N SER A 71 -3.41 9.83 4.82
CA SER A 71 -4.49 9.62 3.87
C SER A 71 -5.52 8.63 4.38
N SER A 72 -5.13 7.50 5.00
CA SER A 72 -6.10 6.52 5.54
C SER A 72 -6.99 7.14 6.62
N MET A 73 -6.41 8.01 7.46
CA MET A 73 -7.11 8.72 8.51
C MET A 73 -8.06 9.78 7.94
N ALA A 74 -7.67 10.46 6.87
CA ALA A 74 -8.55 11.36 6.11
C ALA A 74 -9.61 10.62 5.29
N LEU A 75 -9.31 9.40 4.85
CA LEU A 75 -10.20 8.54 4.07
C LEU A 75 -11.24 7.84 4.96
N GLY A 76 -11.01 7.68 6.26
CA GLY A 76 -12.03 7.24 7.22
C GLY A 76 -13.34 8.05 7.14
N PRO A 77 -13.32 9.37 7.40
CA PRO A 77 -14.51 10.21 7.29
C PRO A 77 -15.00 10.36 5.83
N LEU A 78 -14.10 10.26 4.85
CA LEU A 78 -14.50 10.29 3.44
C LEU A 78 -15.22 9.01 3.02
N SER A 79 -14.82 7.85 3.54
CA SER A 79 -15.50 6.56 3.32
C SER A 79 -16.87 6.53 3.97
N GLU A 80 -17.04 7.20 5.12
CA GLU A 80 -18.33 7.36 5.77
C GLU A 80 -19.27 8.26 4.95
N LYS A 81 -18.72 9.32 4.32
CA LYS A 81 -19.45 10.16 3.35
C LYS A 81 -19.68 9.47 2.00
N MET A 82 -18.76 8.60 1.56
CA MET A 82 -18.89 7.75 0.38
C MET A 82 -19.69 6.46 0.69
N LYS A 83 -20.79 6.58 1.44
CA LYS A 83 -21.98 5.75 1.20
C LYS A 83 -22.48 5.95 -0.24
N LEU A 84 -21.65 5.60 -1.22
CA LEU A 84 -22.07 5.37 -2.59
C LEU A 84 -22.89 4.08 -2.55
N GLY A 85 -24.19 4.29 -2.37
CA GLY A 85 -25.24 3.39 -2.81
C GLY A 85 -25.09 1.92 -2.40
N VAL A 86 -25.39 1.62 -1.13
CA VAL A 86 -26.32 0.51 -0.93
C VAL A 86 -27.68 1.01 -1.42
N GLY A 87 -27.96 0.73 -2.68
CA GLY A 87 -29.29 0.42 -3.19
C GLY A 87 -29.06 -0.74 -4.16
N ILE A 88 -29.69 -1.91 -4.04
CA ILE A 88 -31.15 -2.11 -4.09
C ILE A 88 -31.94 -0.89 -4.56
#